data_AF-A0A645CYY3-F1
#
_entry.id   AF-A0A645CYY3-F1
#
_cell.length_a   1.000
_cell.length_b   1.000
_cell.length_c   1.000
_cell.angle_alpha   90.00
_cell.angle_beta   90.00
_cell.angle_gamma   90.00
#
_symmetry.space_group_name_H-M   'P 1'
#
loop_
_entity.id
_entity.type
_entity.pdbx_description
1 polymer ?
#
loop_
_entity_poly.entity_id
_entity_poly.type
_entity_poly.pdbx_seq_one_letter_code
_entity_poly.pdbx_strand_id
1 'polypeptide(L)' 'MSRKDLQDAIGLLDAEHFRKTYINKALEFKVIEMTIQEKTTTSNQKYRISGVGKQTI' A
#
# COMPACT_ATOMS: atom_id res chain seq x y z
N MET A 1 6.76 -2.44 -3.89
CA MET A 1 6.15 -1.64 -4.98
C MET A 1 5.82 -0.26 -4.46
N SER A 2 5.88 0.77 -5.29
CA SER A 2 5.45 2.11 -4.93
C SER A 2 3.92 2.18 -4.95
N ARG A 3 3.34 3.19 -4.29
CA ARG A 3 1.88 3.47 -4.37
C ARG A 3 1.39 3.58 -5.81
N LYS A 4 2.17 4.26 -6.67
CA LYS A 4 1.84 4.45 -8.09
C LYS A 4 1.76 3.13 -8.84
N ASP A 5 2.76 2.25 -8.68
CA ASP A 5 2.75 0.92 -9.30
C ASP A 5 1.52 0.11 -8.89
N LEU A 6 1.12 0.17 -7.61
CA LEU A 6 -0.07 -0.52 -7.12
C LEU A 6 -1.36 0.07 -7.69
N GLN A 7 -1.43 1.40 -7.83
CA GLN A 7 -2.58 2.09 -8.42
C GLN A 7 -2.72 1.77 -9.92
N ASP A 8 -1.60 1.80 -10.65
CA ASP A 8 -1.57 1.49 -12.08
C ASP A 8 -1.96 0.03 -12.34
N ALA A 9 -1.52 -0.90 -11.48
CA ALA A 9 -1.86 -2.32 -11.60
C ALA A 9 -3.37 -2.62 -11.48
N ILE A 10 -4.13 -1.78 -10.78
CA ILE A 10 -5.60 -1.91 -10.62
C ILE A 10 -6.39 -0.90 -11.46
N GLY A 11 -5.70 -0.04 -12.23
CA GLY A 11 -6.32 0.92 -13.15
C GLY A 11 -7.14 2.04 -12.48
N LEU A 12 -6.86 2.39 -11.22
CA LEU A 12 -7.57 3.49 -10.57
C LEU A 12 -6.97 4.85 -10.96
N LEU A 13 -7.82 5.84 -11.22
CA LEU A 13 -7.38 7.20 -11.58
C LEU A 13 -7.16 8.08 -10.35
N ASP A 14 -7.99 7.91 -9.32
CA ASP A 14 -7.96 8.75 -8.12
C ASP A 14 -6.93 8.25 -7.11
N ALA A 15 -5.83 9.00 -7.00
CA ALA A 15 -4.73 8.72 -6.10
C ALA A 15 -5.10 8.88 -4.62
N GLU A 16 -5.99 9.82 -4.29
CA GLU A 16 -6.39 10.13 -2.92
C GLU A 16 -7.37 9.07 -2.40
N HIS A 17 -8.37 8.75 -3.22
CA HIS A 17 -9.28 7.65 -2.96
C HIS A 17 -8.48 6.37 -2.80
N PHE A 18 -7.60 6.02 -3.76
CA PHE A 18 -6.78 4.81 -3.68
C PHE A 18 -6.00 4.71 -2.35
N ARG A 19 -5.39 5.81 -1.90
CA ARG A 19 -4.67 5.83 -0.63
C ARG A 19 -5.61 5.57 0.56
N LYS A 20 -6.74 6.26 0.61
CA LYS A 20 -7.68 6.19 1.76
C LYS A 20 -8.44 4.87 1.83
N THR A 21 -8.93 4.35 0.70
CA THR A 21 -9.81 3.16 0.69
C THR A 21 -9.07 1.85 0.50
N TYR A 22 -7.88 1.84 -0.12
CA TYR A 22 -7.14 0.61 -0.37
C TYR A 22 -5.89 0.53 0.50
N ILE A 23 -4.96 1.48 0.38
CA ILE A 23 -3.68 1.40 1.09
C ILE A 23 -3.88 1.49 2.61
N ASN A 24 -4.63 2.48 3.10
CA ASN A 24 -4.87 2.63 4.53
C ASN A 24 -5.61 1.43 5.10
N LYS A 25 -6.67 0.95 4.44
CA LYS A 25 -7.38 -0.26 4.88
C LYS A 25 -6.46 -1.49 4.89
N ALA A 26 -5.64 -1.67 3.87
CA ALA A 26 -4.71 -2.79 3.79
C ALA A 26 -3.63 -2.73 4.90
N LEU A 27 -3.21 -1.53 5.30
CA LEU A 27 -2.35 -1.32 6.46
C LEU A 27 -3.09 -1.58 7.78
N GLU A 28 -4.34 -1.16 7.91
CA GLU A 28 -5.20 -1.44 9.07
C GLU A 28 -5.43 -2.95 9.27
N PHE A 29 -5.72 -3.67 8.18
CA PHE A 29 -5.84 -5.13 8.17
C PHE A 29 -4.48 -5.84 8.27
N LYS A 30 -3.37 -5.10 8.32
CA LYS A 30 -1.99 -5.63 8.35
C LYS A 30 -1.70 -6.61 7.22
N VAL A 31 -2.40 -6.53 6.09
CA VAL A 31 -2.16 -7.39 4.91
C VAL A 31 -1.00 -6.86 4.07
N ILE A 32 -0.69 -5.57 4.17
CA ILE A 32 0.51 -4.96 3.62
C ILE A 32 1.28 -4.21 4.71
N GLU A 33 2.57 -4.05 4.51
CA GLU A 33 3.46 -3.31 5.40
C GLU A 33 4.34 -2.33 4.60
N MET A 34 4.72 -1.27 5.29
CA MET A 34 5.63 -0.24 4.81
C MET A 34 7.07 -0.74 4.90
N THR A 35 7.83 -0.67 3.79
CA THR A 35 9.20 -1.19 3.73
C THR A 35 10.24 -0.21 4.28
N ILE A 36 9.92 1.09 4.34
CA ILE A 36 10.82 2.15 4.84
C ILE A 36 10.22 2.70 6.15
N GLN A 37 10.96 2.57 7.25
CA GLN A 37 10.53 2.94 8.60
C GLN A 37 10.94 4.37 9.01
N GLU A 38 11.82 5.04 8.28
CA GLU A 38 12.46 6.26 8.79
C GLU A 38 11.59 7.53 8.74
N LYS A 39 10.52 7.58 7.94
CA LYS A 39 9.53 8.67 7.93
C LYS A 39 8.27 8.31 7.14
N THR A 40 7.10 8.57 7.72
CA THR A 40 5.78 8.26 7.13
C THR A 40 5.42 9.09 5.89
N THR A 41 6.19 10.15 5.60
CA THR A 41 5.91 11.11 4.51
C THR A 41 6.92 11.08 3.37
N THR A 42 7.78 10.06 3.29
CA THR A 42 8.79 9.99 2.22
C THR A 42 8.16 9.64 0.87
N SER A 43 8.41 10.44 -0.17
CA SER A 43 7.95 10.21 -1.55
C SER A 43 8.33 8.82 -2.09
N ASN A 44 9.42 8.24 -1.58
CA ASN A 44 9.94 6.94 -1.96
C ASN A 44 9.31 5.77 -1.20
N GLN A 45 8.16 5.98 -0.54
CA GLN A 45 7.53 4.92 0.25
C GLN A 45 7.19 3.70 -0.61
N LYS A 46 7.67 2.55 -0.16
CA LYS A 46 7.40 1.24 -0.77
C LYS A 46 6.55 0.40 0.17
N TYR A 47 5.68 -0.39 -0.43
CA TYR A 47 4.81 -1.35 0.23
C TYR A 47 5.17 -2.76 -0.18
N ARG A 48 4.99 -3.70 0.74
CA ARG A 48 5.15 -5.14 0.54
C ARG A 48 3.98 -5.87 1.18
N ILE A 49 3.58 -7.01 0.62
CA ILE A 49 2.61 -7.89 1.26
C ILE A 49 3.20 -8.52 2.53
N SER A 50 2.42 -8.49 3.61
CA SER A 50 2.79 -9.10 4.90
C SER A 50 2.55 -10.61 4.89
N GLY A 51 2.95 -11.30 5.95
CA GLY A 51 2.62 -12.73 6.13
C GLY A 51 1.12 -13.00 6.16
N VAL A 52 0.35 -12.13 6.83
CA VAL A 52 -1.12 -12.23 6.91
C VAL A 52 -1.75 -12.06 5.53
N GLY A 53 -1.27 -11.08 4.76
CA GLY A 53 -1.71 -10.86 3.39
C GLY A 53 -1.52 -12.12 2.54
N LYS A 54 -0.37 -12.78 2.63
CA LYS A 54 -0.08 -14.01 1.87
C LYS A 54 -0.96 -15.21 2.23
N GLN A 55 -1.59 -15.23 3.40
CA GLN A 55 -2.50 -16.32 3.80
C GLN A 55 -3.94 -16.08 3.34
N THR A 56 -4.26 -14.86 2.88
CA THR A 56 -5.63 -14.44 2.54
C THR A 56 -5.91 -14.48 1.03
N ILE A 57 -4.88 -14.44 0.19
CA ILE A 57 -4.92 -14.60 -1.27
C ILE A 57 -4.51 -16.01 -1.67
#